data_AF-A0A915BRS3-F1
#
_entry.id   AF-A0A915BRS3-F1
#
_cell.length_a   1.000
_cell.length_b   1.000
_cell.length_c   1.000
_cell.angle_alpha   90.00
_cell.angle_beta   90.00
_cell.angle_gamma   90.00
#
_symmetry.space_group_name_H-M   'P 1'
#
loop_
_entity.id
_entity.type
_entity.pdbx_description
1 polymer ?
#
loop_
_entity_poly.entity_id
_entity_poly.type
_entity_poly.pdbx_seq_one_letter_code
_entity_poly.pdbx_strand_id
1 'polypeptide(L)'
;GKGSERMALNIDPPGGTFPASGGNATFSVLNLTEARMAFKIIRLEGPPKADKFVVQWAEVPDEETDAKAPFQAGAQAGEVVMPVKAE
;
A
#
# COMPACT_ATOMS: atom_id res chain seq x y z
N GLY A 1 -19.46 -17.63 -10.25
CA GLY A 1 -18.91 -16.48 -10.99
C GLY A 1 -17.65 -16.03 -10.28
N LYS A 2 -16.64 -15.54 -11.03
CA LYS A 2 -15.32 -15.09 -10.55
C LYS A 2 -15.35 -14.67 -9.09
N GLY A 3 -14.79 -15.51 -8.23
CA GLY A 3 -14.61 -15.17 -6.82
C GLY A 3 -13.88 -13.83 -6.75
N SER A 4 -14.32 -12.97 -5.83
CA SER A 4 -13.53 -11.86 -5.31
C SER A 4 -12.07 -12.30 -5.31
N GLU A 5 -11.23 -11.68 -6.13
CA GLU A 5 -9.79 -11.77 -5.99
C GLU A 5 -9.52 -11.49 -4.51
N ARG A 6 -9.05 -12.50 -3.77
CA ARG A 6 -8.72 -12.33 -2.37
C ARG A 6 -7.63 -11.27 -2.34
N MET A 7 -7.93 -10.07 -1.85
CA MET A 7 -6.94 -9.03 -1.65
C MET A 7 -5.84 -9.61 -0.76
N ALA A 8 -4.64 -9.79 -1.30
CA ALA A 8 -3.50 -10.34 -0.55
C ALA A 8 -3.01 -9.36 0.52
N LEU A 9 -3.19 -8.07 0.27
CA LEU A 9 -2.86 -6.98 1.18
C LEU A 9 -4.10 -6.13 1.44
N ASN A 10 -4.39 -5.85 2.71
CA ASN A 10 -5.42 -4.88 3.11
C ASN A 10 -4.81 -3.70 3.86
N ILE A 11 -5.39 -2.51 3.68
CA ILE A 11 -5.00 -1.28 4.38
C ILE A 11 -6.19 -0.81 5.22
N ASP A 12 -5.97 -0.58 6.52
CA ASP A 12 -7.04 -0.17 7.44
C ASP A 12 -6.63 1.06 8.29
N PRO A 13 -7.36 2.17 8.23
CA PRO A 13 -8.47 2.44 7.32
C PRO A 13 -8.02 2.47 5.85
N PRO A 14 -8.89 2.25 4.86
CA PRO A 14 -8.50 2.24 3.44
C PRO A 14 -8.10 3.62 2.88
N GLY A 15 -8.25 4.68 3.69
CA GLY A 15 -7.93 6.07 3.39
C GLY A 15 -8.09 6.91 4.65
N GLY A 16 -7.56 8.14 4.66
CA GLY A 16 -7.55 8.94 5.88
C GLY A 16 -7.60 10.44 5.67
N THR A 17 -7.95 11.14 6.74
CA THR A 17 -7.98 12.59 6.83
C THR A 17 -7.07 13.06 7.95
N PHE A 18 -6.38 14.17 7.75
CA PHE A 18 -5.55 14.82 8.77
C PHE A 18 -5.72 16.34 8.73
N PRO A 19 -5.47 17.06 9.84
CA PRO A 19 -5.63 18.52 9.86
C PRO A 19 -4.70 19.23 8.86
N ALA A 20 -5.20 20.23 8.13
CA ALA A 20 -4.41 21.04 7.22
C ALA A 20 -3.28 21.83 7.91
N SER A 21 -3.39 22.08 9.22
CA SER A 21 -2.34 22.67 10.05
C SER A 21 -1.18 21.71 10.37
N GLY A 22 -1.26 20.47 9.92
CA GLY A 22 -0.32 19.39 10.26
C GLY A 22 -0.90 18.43 11.29
N GLY A 23 -0.64 17.14 11.11
CA GLY A 23 -1.08 16.05 11.97
C GLY A 23 -0.56 14.70 11.47
N ASN A 24 -1.02 13.61 12.10
CA ASN A 24 -0.70 12.25 11.69
C ASN A 24 -1.96 11.46 11.31
N ALA A 25 -1.79 10.51 10.40
CA ALA A 25 -2.76 9.47 10.11
C ALA A 25 -2.01 8.14 10.14
N THR A 26 -2.56 7.15 10.86
CA THR A 26 -1.95 5.83 11.03
C THR A 26 -2.81 4.80 10.31
N PHE A 27 -2.15 3.92 9.57
CA PHE A 27 -2.76 2.85 8.81
C PHE A 27 -2.10 1.52 9.13
N SER A 28 -2.90 0.47 9.28
CA SER A 28 -2.44 -0.90 9.39
C SER A 28 -2.33 -1.52 8.00
N VAL A 29 -1.17 -2.11 7.70
CA VAL A 29 -0.94 -2.91 6.50
C VAL A 29 -1.01 -4.38 6.89
N LEU A 30 -2.05 -5.07 6.42
CA LEU A 30 -2.37 -6.43 6.80
C LEU A 30 -2.06 -7.36 5.62
N ASN A 31 -1.06 -8.22 5.80
CA ASN A 31 -0.83 -9.36 4.90
C ASN A 31 -1.86 -10.44 5.22
N LEU A 32 -2.71 -10.79 4.25
CA LEU A 32 -3.78 -11.78 4.38
C LEU A 32 -3.39 -13.15 3.78
N THR A 33 -2.12 -13.32 3.42
CA THR A 33 -1.56 -14.58 2.92
C THR A 33 -0.58 -15.19 3.91
N GLU A 34 -0.21 -16.44 3.67
CA GLU A 34 0.85 -17.13 4.42
C GLU A 34 2.25 -16.84 3.85
N ALA A 35 2.33 -16.27 2.64
CA ALA A 35 3.59 -15.94 1.99
C ALA A 35 4.18 -14.66 2.59
N ARG A 36 5.51 -14.64 2.71
CA ARG A 36 6.23 -13.41 3.08
C ARG A 36 6.10 -12.38 1.97
N MET A 37 5.94 -11.12 2.36
CA MET A 37 5.59 -10.04 1.44
C MET A 37 6.49 -8.83 1.64
N ALA A 38 6.98 -8.28 0.54
CA ALA A 38 7.54 -6.94 0.50
C ALA A 38 6.45 -5.96 0.01
N PHE A 39 6.43 -4.75 0.55
CA PHE A 39 5.54 -3.68 0.08
C PHE A 39 6.31 -2.38 -0.14
N LYS A 40 5.81 -1.56 -1.07
CA LYS A 40 6.36 -0.24 -1.41
C LYS A 40 5.23 0.78 -1.41
N ILE A 41 5.45 1.89 -0.72
CA ILE A 41 4.52 3.03 -0.68
C ILE A 41 5.02 4.13 -1.62
N ILE A 42 4.16 4.58 -2.52
CA ILE A 42 4.44 5.65 -3.48
C ILE A 42 3.43 6.75 -3.24
N ARG A 43 3.90 7.99 -3.01
CA ARG A 43 3.02 9.16 -3.07
C ARG A 43 2.80 9.53 -4.53
N LEU A 44 1.55 9.61 -4.95
CA LEU A 44 1.17 10.22 -6.20
C LEU A 44 0.68 11.65 -5.95
N GLU A 45 1.02 12.54 -6.87
CA GLU A 45 0.49 13.89 -6.86
C GLU A 45 -1.04 13.85 -7.01
N GLY A 46 -1.71 14.55 -6.12
CA GLY A 46 -3.13 14.83 -6.25
C GLY A 46 -3.39 16.33 -6.22
N PRO A 47 -4.65 16.75 -6.39
CA PRO A 47 -5.04 18.15 -6.22
C PRO A 47 -4.65 18.66 -4.82
N PRO A 48 -4.51 19.99 -4.63
CA PRO A 48 -4.28 20.56 -3.32
C PRO A 48 -5.24 19.98 -2.28
N LYS A 49 -4.68 19.51 -1.15
CA LYS A 49 -5.39 18.87 -0.03
C LYS A 49 -5.96 17.46 -0.28
N ALA A 50 -5.76 16.88 -1.45
CA ALA A 50 -6.26 15.54 -1.78
C ALA A 50 -5.15 14.72 -2.44
N ASP A 51 -4.25 14.17 -1.63
CA ASP A 51 -3.16 13.30 -2.05
C ASP A 51 -3.62 11.84 -2.22
N LYS A 52 -2.79 11.05 -2.90
CA LYS A 52 -2.97 9.60 -3.01
C LYS A 52 -1.67 8.90 -2.69
N PHE A 53 -1.75 7.82 -1.92
CA PHE A 53 -0.67 6.84 -1.84
C PHE A 53 -1.06 5.59 -2.61
N VAL A 54 -0.11 5.00 -3.31
CA VAL A 54 -0.24 3.66 -3.89
C VAL A 54 0.65 2.73 -3.08
N VAL A 55 0.06 1.66 -2.54
CA VAL A 55 0.80 0.60 -1.87
C VAL A 55 0.84 -0.58 -2.83
N GLN A 56 2.04 -0.88 -3.32
CA GLN A 56 2.29 -2.05 -4.16
C GLN A 56 2.89 -3.16 -3.29
N TRP A 57 2.63 -4.42 -3.64
CA TRP A 57 3.20 -5.57 -2.94
C TRP A 57 3.74 -6.63 -3.90
N ALA A 58 4.66 -7.44 -3.38
CA ALA A 58 5.18 -8.63 -4.04
C ALA A 58 5.41 -9.73 -3.00
N GLU A 59 5.12 -10.97 -3.37
CA GLU A 59 5.55 -12.13 -2.59
C GLU A 59 7.07 -12.30 -2.75
N VAL A 60 7.75 -12.63 -1.65
CA VAL A 60 9.21 -12.79 -1.62
C VAL A 60 9.57 -14.09 -0.88
N PRO A 61 10.68 -14.75 -1.25
CA PRO A 61 11.17 -15.89 -0.49
C PRO A 61 11.62 -15.46 0.92
N ASP A 62 11.72 -16.42 1.84
CA ASP A 62 12.12 -16.17 3.22
C ASP A 62 13.56 -15.65 3.34
N GLU A 63 14.41 -16.00 2.38
CA GLU A 63 15.81 -15.57 2.31
C GLU A 63 15.97 -14.15 1.72
N GLU A 64 14.91 -13.54 1.18
CA GLU A 64 15.00 -12.19 0.64
C GLU A 64 15.31 -11.18 1.75
N THR A 65 16.33 -10.36 1.55
CA THR A 65 16.78 -9.36 2.53
C THR A 65 16.64 -7.94 2.00
N ASP A 66 16.50 -7.76 0.69
CA ASP A 66 16.23 -6.48 0.06
C ASP A 66 14.76 -6.37 -0.39
N ALA A 67 13.95 -5.69 0.42
CA ALA A 67 12.55 -5.43 0.10
C ALA A 67 12.35 -4.61 -1.19
N LYS A 68 13.39 -3.97 -1.74
CA LYS A 68 13.32 -3.20 -3.00
C LYS A 68 13.51 -4.08 -4.23
N ALA A 69 14.18 -5.23 -4.11
CA ALA A 69 14.50 -6.13 -5.20
C ALA A 69 13.30 -6.47 -6.10
N PRO A 70 12.13 -6.90 -5.57
CA PRO A 70 10.99 -7.24 -6.43
C PRO A 70 10.45 -6.04 -7.21
N PHE A 71 10.49 -4.84 -6.64
CA PHE A 71 9.97 -3.63 -7.31
C PHE A 71 10.95 -3.06 -8.34
N GLN A 72 12.25 -3.29 -8.18
CA GLN A 72 13.24 -2.97 -9.21
C GLN A 72 13.16 -3.93 -10.40
N ALA A 73 12.78 -5.18 -10.14
CA ALA A 73 12.53 -6.19 -11.17
C ALA A 73 11.15 -6.07 -11.84
N GLY A 74 10.26 -5.20 -11.36
CA GLY A 74 8.89 -5.07 -11.87
C GLY A 74 7.98 -6.26 -11.51
N ALA A 75 8.29 -6.97 -10.43
CA ALA A 75 7.62 -8.18 -9.97
C ALA A 75 6.49 -7.91 -8.94
N GLN A 76 5.93 -6.70 -8.90
CA GLN A 76 4.77 -6.43 -8.06
C GLN A 76 3.55 -7.26 -8.51
N ALA A 77 2.88 -7.89 -7.53
CA ALA A 77 1.73 -8.75 -7.74
C ALA A 77 0.40 -7.98 -7.73
N GLY A 78 0.38 -6.80 -7.11
CA GLY A 78 -0.80 -5.94 -7.08
C GLY A 78 -0.55 -4.60 -6.40
N GLU A 79 -1.59 -3.78 -6.38
CA GLU A 79 -1.57 -2.47 -5.74
C GLU A 79 -2.93 -2.07 -5.14
N VAL A 80 -2.89 -1.18 -4.15
CA VAL A 80 -4.06 -0.54 -3.54
C VAL A 80 -3.83 0.96 -3.45
N VAL A 81 -4.85 1.73 -3.80
CA VAL A 81 -4.81 3.20 -3.75
C VAL A 81 -5.46 3.68 -2.46
N MET A 82 -4.68 4.36 -1.64
CA MET A 82 -5.09 4.96 -0.37
C MET A 82 -5.25 6.48 -0.54
N PRO A 83 -6.48 7.02 -0.60
CA PRO A 83 -6.69 8.46 -0.65
C PRO A 83 -6.39 9.08 0.72
N VAL A 84 -5.70 10.22 0.73
CA VAL A 84 -5.43 10.97 1.96
C VAL A 84 -5.77 12.43 1.75
N LYS A 85 -6.52 13.02 2.68
CA LYS A 85 -6.96 14.41 2.60
C LYS A 85 -6.47 15.23 3.78
N ALA A 86 -6.13 16.48 3.48
CA ALA A 86 -5.82 17.51 4.48
C ALA A 86 -7.04 18.42 4.65
N GLU A 87 -7.69 18.39 5.81
CA GLU A 87 -8.92 19.16 6.10
C GLU A 87 -8.70 20.23 7.17
#